data_AF-A0AAF0V6L5-F1
#
_entry.id   AF-A0AAF0V6L5-F1
#
_cell.length_a   1.000
_cell.length_b   1.000
_cell.length_c   1.000
_cell.angle_alpha   90.00
_cell.angle_beta   90.00
_cell.angle_gamma   90.00
#
_symmetry.space_group_name_H-M   'P 1'
#
loop_
_entity.id
_entity.type
_entity.pdbx_description
1 polymer ?
#
loop_
_entity_poly.entity_id
_entity_poly.type
_entity_poly.pdbx_seq_one_letter_code
_entity_poly.pdbx_strand_id
1 'polypeptide(L)'
;AEAAGYHKLRHETAQFEKKLMAEITRPKRVLYFLLPGKLKPPAALGSLPTTLSASCAIGNIVDTLLLCSLGSSENGSRPKPCPPPPGEKCEMHVVPVQLPLISSLSKLRISVPSDLRPLEAR
;
A
#
# COMPACT_ATOMS: atom_id res chain seq x y z
N ALA A 1 29.51 27.85 1.58
CA ALA A 1 28.55 28.18 0.52
C ALA A 1 28.06 26.93 -0.22
N GLU A 2 28.96 26.03 -0.62
CA GLU A 2 28.66 24.81 -1.40
C GLU A 2 27.69 23.83 -0.70
N ALA A 3 27.89 23.55 0.59
CA ALA A 3 27.00 22.67 1.36
C ALA A 3 25.54 23.16 1.40
N ALA A 4 25.32 24.47 1.50
CA ALA A 4 23.99 25.06 1.50
C ALA A 4 23.28 24.89 0.14
N GLY A 5 24.03 24.98 -0.95
CA GLY A 5 23.53 24.70 -2.30
C GLY A 5 23.07 23.25 -2.45
N TYR A 6 23.86 22.29 -1.97
CA TYR A 6 23.50 20.86 -2.00
C TYR A 6 22.25 20.56 -1.16
N HIS A 7 22.16 21.12 0.06
CA HIS A 7 20.98 20.95 0.90
C HIS A 7 19.70 21.50 0.25
N LYS A 8 19.80 22.66 -0.40
CA LYS A 8 18.70 23.24 -1.17
C LYS A 8 18.25 22.31 -2.29
N LEU A 9 19.18 21.80 -3.09
CA LEU A 9 18.89 20.88 -4.19
C LEU A 9 18.23 19.59 -3.67
N ARG A 10 18.76 18.99 -2.61
CA ARG A 10 18.19 17.78 -1.99
C ARG A 10 16.74 18.01 -1.52
N HIS A 11 16.46 19.18 -0.93
CA HIS A 11 15.10 19.53 -0.53
C HIS A 11 14.17 19.67 -1.76
N GLU A 12 14.62 20.35 -2.82
CA GLU A 12 13.85 20.50 -4.06
C GLU A 12 13.55 19.16 -4.74
N THR A 13 14.53 18.26 -4.84
CA THR A 13 14.33 16.89 -5.35
C THR A 13 13.26 16.16 -4.56
N ALA A 14 13.33 16.18 -3.23
CA ALA A 14 12.34 15.53 -2.37
C ALA A 14 10.92 16.11 -2.56
N GLN A 15 10.80 17.41 -2.85
CA GLN A 15 9.51 18.03 -3.16
C GLN A 15 8.97 17.59 -4.51
N PHE A 16 9.83 17.45 -5.52
CA PHE A 16 9.42 16.93 -6.83
C PHE A 16 9.04 15.45 -6.77
N GLU A 17 9.77 14.63 -6.04
CA GLU A 17 9.43 13.22 -5.80
C GLU A 17 8.05 13.08 -5.15
N LYS A 18 7.75 13.90 -4.14
CA LYS A 18 6.41 13.94 -3.52
C LYS A 18 5.32 14.29 -4.53
N LYS A 19 5.54 15.28 -5.39
CA LYS A 19 4.57 15.67 -6.44
C LYS A 19 4.38 14.56 -7.46
N LEU A 20 5.46 13.92 -7.90
CA LEU A 20 5.43 12.79 -8.83
C LEU A 20 4.62 11.63 -8.24
N MET A 21 4.89 11.27 -6.99
CA MET A 21 4.18 10.18 -6.31
C MET A 21 2.70 10.48 -6.10
N ALA A 22 2.34 11.73 -5.77
CA ALA A 22 0.95 12.16 -5.68
C ALA A 22 0.22 12.03 -7.03
N GLU A 23 0.91 12.22 -8.16
CA GLU A 23 0.33 12.04 -9.50
C GLU A 23 0.18 10.56 -9.87
N ILE A 24 1.20 9.73 -9.60
CA ILE A 24 1.19 8.29 -9.89
C ILE A 24 0.08 7.59 -9.10
N THR A 25 -0.08 7.93 -7.82
CA THR A 25 -1.07 7.33 -6.90
C THR A 25 -2.49 7.86 -7.10
N ARG A 26 -2.71 8.77 -8.07
CA ARG A 26 -4.09 9.18 -8.43
C ARG A 26 -4.91 7.95 -8.79
N PRO A 27 -6.11 7.77 -8.21
CA PRO A 27 -6.93 6.58 -8.41
C PRO A 27 -7.10 6.21 -9.88
N LYS A 28 -7.42 7.20 -10.72
CA LYS A 28 -7.58 6.99 -12.17
C LYS A 28 -6.35 6.39 -12.84
N ARG A 29 -5.12 6.67 -12.38
CA ARG A 29 -3.88 6.15 -12.99
C ARG A 29 -3.44 4.83 -12.38
N VAL A 30 -3.43 4.72 -11.06
CA VAL A 30 -2.90 3.54 -10.36
C VAL A 30 -3.77 2.30 -10.53
N LEU A 31 -5.08 2.48 -10.70
CA LEU A 31 -6.02 1.37 -10.89
C LEU A 31 -5.70 0.51 -12.14
N TYR A 32 -5.09 1.08 -13.17
CA TYR A 32 -4.65 0.32 -14.35
C TYR A 32 -3.50 -0.66 -14.04
N PHE A 33 -2.67 -0.35 -13.04
CA PHE A 33 -1.52 -1.17 -12.64
C PHE A 33 -1.89 -2.19 -11.56
N LEU A 34 -2.93 -1.93 -10.77
CA LEU A 34 -3.42 -2.80 -9.71
C LEU A 34 -4.37 -3.87 -10.27
N LEU A 35 -3.81 -4.93 -10.86
CA LEU A 35 -4.52 -6.16 -11.24
C LEU A 35 -3.79 -7.38 -10.63
N PRO A 36 -4.44 -8.44 -10.08
CA PRO A 36 -5.83 -8.60 -9.61
C PRO A 36 -5.95 -9.02 -8.12
N GLY A 37 -7.15 -8.79 -7.56
CA GLY A 37 -7.55 -9.29 -6.24
C GLY A 37 -8.68 -8.50 -5.57
N LYS A 38 -9.70 -8.09 -6.34
CA LYS A 38 -10.86 -7.26 -5.94
C LYS A 38 -10.50 -6.00 -5.14
N LEU A 39 -10.48 -4.85 -5.81
CA LEU A 39 -10.77 -3.59 -5.11
C LEU A 39 -12.13 -3.76 -4.43
N LYS A 40 -12.11 -4.00 -3.12
CA LYS A 40 -13.30 -3.84 -2.29
C LYS A 40 -13.48 -2.34 -2.11
N PRO A 41 -14.57 -1.74 -2.62
CA PRO A 41 -14.95 -0.43 -2.13
C PRO A 41 -15.03 -0.51 -0.60
N PRO A 42 -14.66 0.55 0.14
CA PRO A 42 -14.84 0.58 1.58
C PRO A 42 -16.29 0.19 1.86
N ALA A 43 -16.50 -0.79 2.73
CA ALA A 43 -17.82 -1.29 3.08
C ALA A 43 -18.62 -0.15 3.73
N ALA A 44 -19.32 0.62 2.90
CA ALA A 44 -20.36 1.52 3.31
C ALA A 44 -21.66 0.74 3.31
N LEU A 45 -22.27 0.69 4.48
CA LEU A 45 -23.64 0.27 4.70
C LEU A 45 -24.57 1.03 3.72
N GLY A 46 -25.26 0.32 2.82
CA GLY A 46 -26.39 0.86 2.07
C GLY A 46 -26.15 1.18 0.58
N SER A 47 -26.73 0.34 -0.28
CA SER A 47 -27.27 0.58 -1.63
C SER A 47 -27.00 1.93 -2.32
N LEU A 48 -26.35 1.91 -3.50
CA LEU A 48 -26.82 2.50 -4.79
C LEU A 48 -25.79 2.25 -5.92
N PRO A 49 -26.21 2.18 -7.22
CA PRO A 49 -25.41 1.65 -8.30
C PRO A 49 -24.44 2.68 -8.93
N THR A 50 -23.43 2.11 -9.57
CA THR A 50 -22.37 2.67 -10.40
C THR A 50 -22.85 3.76 -11.37
N THR A 51 -22.56 5.04 -11.08
CA THR A 51 -22.01 6.04 -12.02
C THR A 51 -21.72 7.33 -11.23
N LEU A 52 -20.46 7.82 -11.28
CA LEU A 52 -20.05 9.16 -10.84
C LEU A 52 -20.39 9.58 -9.39
N SER A 53 -19.73 8.99 -8.39
CA SER A 53 -19.44 9.71 -7.14
C SER A 53 -17.98 10.13 -7.13
N ALA A 54 -17.73 11.29 -7.73
CA ALA A 54 -16.59 12.12 -7.39
C ALA A 54 -16.87 12.77 -6.03
N SER A 55 -15.85 12.87 -5.19
CA SER A 55 -15.83 13.64 -3.93
C SER A 55 -16.43 12.99 -2.67
N CYS A 56 -15.82 11.90 -2.21
CA CYS A 56 -15.67 11.65 -0.77
C CYS A 56 -14.21 11.29 -0.49
N ALA A 57 -13.58 12.01 0.44
CA ALA A 57 -12.17 11.98 0.78
C ALA A 57 -11.75 10.68 1.52
N ILE A 58 -11.99 9.51 0.94
CA ILE A 58 -11.63 8.23 1.53
C ILE A 58 -10.86 7.44 0.47
N GLY A 59 -9.53 7.42 0.64
CA GLY A 59 -8.60 6.80 -0.29
C GLY A 59 -8.92 5.33 -0.54
N ASN A 60 -8.65 4.86 -1.75
CA ASN A 60 -8.79 3.43 -2.06
C ASN A 60 -7.83 2.61 -1.18
N ILE A 61 -8.32 1.48 -0.69
CA ILE A 61 -7.57 0.51 0.09
C ILE A 61 -7.19 -0.65 -0.83
N VAL A 62 -5.94 -1.09 -0.75
CA VAL A 62 -5.39 -2.20 -1.53
C VAL A 62 -4.87 -3.24 -0.57
N ASP A 63 -5.32 -4.48 -0.74
CA ASP A 63 -4.77 -5.63 -0.03
C ASP A 63 -3.34 -5.87 -0.55
N THR A 64 -2.35 -5.64 0.31
CA THR A 64 -0.92 -5.71 -0.03
C THR A 64 -0.25 -6.81 0.78
N LEU A 65 0.43 -7.73 0.11
CA LEU A 65 1.20 -8.77 0.76
C LEU A 65 2.55 -8.20 1.23
N LEU A 66 2.69 -7.99 2.53
CA LEU A 66 3.86 -7.36 3.16
C LEU A 66 4.60 -8.35 4.05
N LEU A 67 5.92 -8.18 4.13
CA LEU A 67 6.75 -8.84 5.13
C LEU A 67 6.59 -8.10 6.47
N CYS A 68 6.13 -8.78 7.50
CA CYS A 68 6.04 -8.22 8.85
C CYS A 68 6.82 -9.06 9.84
N SER A 69 7.22 -8.44 10.96
CA SER A 69 7.72 -9.17 12.12
C SER A 69 6.67 -10.19 12.60
N LEU A 70 7.13 -11.32 13.14
CA LEU A 70 6.26 -12.30 13.78
C LEU A 70 5.44 -11.62 14.89
N GLY A 71 4.12 -11.59 14.73
CA GLY A 71 3.23 -10.89 15.64
C GLY A 71 3.16 -11.57 17.00
N SER A 72 3.87 -11.05 18.00
CA SER A 72 3.46 -11.23 19.39
C SER A 72 2.38 -10.17 19.69
N SER A 73 1.10 -10.54 19.51
CA SER A 73 -0.02 -9.72 19.96
C SER A 73 -0.64 -10.37 21.20
N GLU A 74 -0.38 -9.80 22.37
CA GLU A 74 -0.86 -10.31 23.66
C GLU A 74 -2.37 -10.05 23.91
N ASN A 75 -2.99 -9.17 23.11
CA ASN A 75 -4.30 -8.59 23.45
C ASN A 75 -5.36 -8.73 22.35
N GLY A 76 -5.45 -9.84 21.62
CA GLY A 76 -6.57 -10.16 20.70
C GLY A 76 -6.82 -9.20 19.52
N SER A 77 -6.19 -8.02 19.52
CA SER A 77 -6.19 -7.03 18.46
C SER A 77 -5.13 -7.43 17.44
N ARG A 78 -5.44 -7.26 16.16
CA ARG A 78 -4.49 -7.58 15.09
C ARG A 78 -3.21 -6.76 15.30
N PRO A 79 -2.01 -7.38 15.39
CA PRO A 79 -0.77 -6.64 15.58
C PRO A 79 -0.63 -5.59 14.47
N LYS A 80 -0.16 -4.40 14.84
CA LYS A 80 0.13 -3.36 13.85
C LYS A 80 1.23 -3.87 12.92
N PRO A 81 1.08 -3.77 11.59
CA PRO A 81 2.15 -4.13 10.67
C PRO A 81 3.39 -3.31 10.99
N CYS A 82 4.50 -3.98 11.30
CA CYS A 82 5.79 -3.35 11.55
C CYS A 82 6.86 -3.95 10.62
N PRO A 83 7.78 -3.11 10.11
CA PRO A 83 8.91 -3.59 9.33
C PRO A 83 9.87 -4.39 10.23
N PRO A 84 10.38 -5.54 9.77
CA PRO A 84 11.27 -6.37 10.56
C PRO A 84 12.67 -5.79 10.70
N PRO A 85 13.34 -5.99 11.86
CA PRO A 85 14.76 -5.72 12.04
C PRO A 85 15.65 -6.56 11.11
N PRO A 86 16.86 -6.09 10.78
CA PRO A 86 17.79 -6.86 9.97
C PRO A 86 18.15 -8.20 10.63
N GLY A 87 17.93 -9.31 9.92
CA GLY A 87 18.28 -10.66 10.37
C GLY A 87 17.18 -11.41 11.14
N GLU A 88 16.02 -10.81 11.36
CA GLU A 88 14.90 -11.49 12.01
C GLU A 88 14.06 -12.33 11.04
N LYS A 89 13.48 -13.42 11.56
CA LYS A 89 12.51 -14.23 10.81
C LYS A 89 11.18 -13.49 10.73
N CYS A 90 10.57 -13.52 9.56
CA CYS A 90 9.41 -12.70 9.22
C CYS A 90 8.31 -13.55 8.60
N GLU A 91 7.09 -13.04 8.62
CA GLU A 91 5.92 -13.68 8.04
C GLU A 91 5.28 -12.78 6.98
N MET A 92 4.76 -13.38 5.91
CA MET A 92 4.05 -12.65 4.85
C MET A 92 2.57 -12.51 5.22
N HIS A 93 2.11 -11.26 5.41
CA HIS A 93 0.73 -10.97 5.74
C HIS A 93 0.05 -10.10 4.67
N VAL A 94 -1.22 -10.38 4.40
CA VAL A 94 -2.07 -9.49 3.59
C VAL A 94 -2.53 -8.33 4.48
N VAL A 95 -2.06 -7.13 4.19
CA VAL A 95 -2.33 -5.90 4.95
C VAL A 95 -3.13 -4.94 4.07
N PRO A 96 -4.27 -4.40 4.54
CA PRO A 96 -4.97 -3.35 3.83
C PRO A 96 -4.17 -2.04 3.91
N VAL A 97 -3.74 -1.51 2.76
CA VAL A 97 -2.92 -0.30 2.66
C VAL A 97 -3.65 0.78 1.87
N GLN A 98 -3.64 2.02 2.36
CA GLN A 98 -4.20 3.16 1.63
C GLN A 98 -3.25 3.60 0.50
N LEU A 99 -3.80 3.99 -0.65
CA LEU A 99 -2.99 4.45 -1.80
C LEU A 99 -1.91 5.50 -1.48
N PRO A 100 -2.13 6.51 -0.60
CA PRO A 100 -1.09 7.50 -0.28
C PRO A 100 0.14 6.92 0.42
N LEU A 101 0.05 5.70 0.96
CA LEU A 101 1.16 5.00 1.60
C LEU A 101 2.02 4.22 0.60
N ILE A 102 1.61 4.11 -0.67
CA ILE A 102 2.38 3.46 -1.72
C ILE A 102 3.49 4.41 -2.20
N SER A 103 4.75 4.03 -1.94
CA SER A 103 5.93 4.83 -2.29
C SER A 103 6.52 4.52 -3.66
N SER A 104 6.16 3.37 -4.26
CA SER A 104 6.66 2.96 -5.57
C SER A 104 5.74 1.93 -6.23
N LEU A 105 5.82 1.82 -7.55
CA LEU A 105 5.14 0.80 -8.34
C LEU A 105 6.14 0.19 -9.33
N SER A 106 6.18 -1.14 -9.42
CA SER A 106 7.00 -1.86 -10.39
C SER A 106 6.19 -2.26 -11.62
N LYS A 107 6.85 -2.32 -12.79
CA LYS A 107 6.25 -2.89 -14.01
C LYS A 107 6.19 -4.43 -13.97
N LEU A 108 7.05 -5.05 -13.17
CA LEU A 108 7.09 -6.51 -12.99
C LEU A 108 5.87 -7.01 -12.22
N ARG A 109 5.35 -8.17 -12.64
CA ARG A 109 4.25 -8.87 -11.98
C ARG A 109 4.69 -10.29 -11.66
N ILE A 110 4.37 -10.75 -10.46
CA ILE A 110 4.62 -12.12 -10.00
C ILE A 110 3.32 -12.93 -10.06
N SER A 111 3.42 -14.23 -10.32
CA SER A 111 2.27 -15.13 -10.16
C SER A 111 1.99 -15.33 -8.68
N VAL A 112 0.75 -15.06 -8.27
CA VAL A 112 0.30 -15.23 -6.89
C VAL A 112 -0.79 -16.31 -6.87
N PRO A 113 -0.68 -17.36 -6.03
CA PRO A 113 -1.73 -18.37 -5.88
C PRO A 113 -3.06 -17.74 -5.45
N SER A 114 -4.18 -18.32 -5.86
CA SER A 114 -5.53 -17.87 -5.46
C SER A 114 -5.79 -18.03 -3.97
N ASP A 115 -5.13 -18.99 -3.32
CA ASP A 115 -5.19 -19.21 -1.88
C ASP A 115 -3.83 -18.93 -1.24
N LEU A 116 -3.79 -17.89 -0.40
CA LEU A 116 -2.60 -17.46 0.33
C LEU A 116 -2.50 -18.05 1.74
N ARG A 117 -3.44 -18.93 2.15
CA ARG A 117 -3.32 -19.65 3.40
C ARG A 117 -2.04 -20.53 3.40
N PRO A 118 -1.35 -20.67 4.54
CA PRO A 118 -0.25 -21.62 4.70
C PRO A 118 -0.67 -23.03 4.26
N LEU A 119 0.30 -23.83 3.80
CA LEU A 119 0.04 -25.15 3.21
C LEU A 119 -0.71 -26.08 4.18
N GLU A 120 -0.44 -25.94 5.47
CA GLU A 120 -1.06 -26.68 6.56
C GLU A 120 -2.56 -26.37 6.73
N ALA A 121 -3.01 -25.23 6.21
CA ALA A 121 -4.38 -24.73 6.31
C ALA A 121 -5.13 -24.75 4.97
N ARG A 122 -4.57 -25.37 3.91
CA ARG A 122 -5.22 -25.45 2.60
C ARG A 122 -6.31 -26.51 2.53
#